data_AF-A0ABD5SPZ1-F1
#
_entry.id   AF-A0ABD5SPZ1-F1
#
_cell.length_a   1.000
_cell.length_b   1.000
_cell.length_c   1.000
_cell.angle_alpha   90.00
_cell.angle_beta   90.00
_cell.angle_gamma   90.00
#
_symmetry.space_group_name_H-M   'P 1'
#
loop_
_entity.id
_entity.type
_entity.pdbx_description
1 polymer ?
#
loop_
_entity_poly.entity_id
_entity_poly.type
_entity_poly.pdbx_seq_one_letter_code
_entity_poly.pdbx_strand_id
1 'polypeptide(L)'
;LERVFDAQRCLLGQFVGEFRRAVVDGVLGALVAPATMALVTDLADESERGIAMAGFNLAGSLGFLGGFLLGGTVASSYGYGLAFLVVGGLEIAIAVVTVPVFLRLSLEPTDRVRSGDRGDA
;
A
#
# COMPACT_ATOMS: atom_id res chain seq x y z
N LEU A 1 5.14 2.95 -48.69
CA LEU A 1 4.10 3.68 -47.95
C LEU A 1 3.36 2.77 -46.98
N GLU A 2 2.90 1.58 -47.41
CA GLU A 2 2.24 0.59 -46.53
C GLU A 2 3.10 0.15 -45.33
N ARG A 3 4.39 -0.10 -45.52
CA ARG A 3 5.34 -0.40 -44.42
C ARG A 3 5.46 0.71 -43.38
N VAL A 4 5.24 1.98 -43.78
CA VAL A 4 5.25 3.13 -42.85
C VAL A 4 3.94 3.18 -42.07
N PHE A 5 2.80 2.97 -42.74
CA PHE A 5 1.50 2.86 -42.07
C PHE A 5 1.40 1.65 -41.13
N ASP A 6 2.02 0.51 -41.46
CA ASP A 6 2.09 -0.67 -40.59
C ASP A 6 2.94 -0.41 -39.35
N ALA A 7 4.12 0.19 -39.52
CA ALA A 7 4.97 0.57 -38.40
C ALA A 7 4.26 1.56 -37.47
N GLN A 8 3.55 2.55 -38.04
CA GLN A 8 2.80 3.55 -37.28
C GLN A 8 1.61 2.94 -36.53
N ARG A 9 0.88 1.99 -37.14
CA ARG A 9 -0.19 1.23 -36.46
C ARG A 9 0.33 0.33 -35.34
N CYS A 10 1.49 -0.32 -35.54
CA CYS A 10 2.13 -1.15 -34.53
C CYS A 10 2.59 -0.30 -33.33
N LEU A 11 3.23 0.85 -33.59
CA LEU A 11 3.61 1.83 -32.57
C LEU A 11 2.40 2.38 -31.81
N LEU A 12 1.31 2.70 -32.52
CA LEU A 12 0.08 3.18 -31.90
C LEU A 12 -0.54 2.11 -30.99
N GLY A 13 -0.54 0.84 -31.44
CA GLY A 13 -1.02 -0.29 -30.64
C GLY A 13 -0.16 -0.55 -29.40
N GLN A 14 1.17 -0.46 -29.52
CA GLN A 14 2.10 -0.60 -28.41
C GLN A 14 1.93 0.54 -27.39
N PHE A 15 1.79 1.78 -27.86
CA PHE A 15 1.58 2.94 -27.01
C PHE A 15 0.25 2.84 -26.23
N VAL A 16 -0.85 2.46 -26.90
CA VAL A 16 -2.16 2.26 -26.25
C VAL A 16 -2.12 1.10 -25.25
N GLY A 17 -1.36 0.04 -25.53
CA GLY A 17 -1.16 -1.10 -24.63
C GLY A 17 -0.46 -0.72 -23.33
N GLU A 18 0.63 0.03 -23.42
CA GLU A 18 1.39 0.51 -22.25
C GLU A 18 0.60 1.58 -21.48
N PHE A 19 -0.10 2.49 -22.18
CA PHE A 19 -0.95 3.48 -21.54
C PHE A 19 -2.08 2.82 -20.73
N ARG A 20 -2.69 1.76 -21.26
CA ARG A 20 -3.72 1.00 -20.54
C ARG A 20 -3.18 0.38 -19.26
N ARG A 21 -1.96 -0.18 -19.27
CA ARG A 21 -1.32 -0.74 -18.07
C ARG A 21 -1.07 0.34 -17.03
N ALA A 22 -0.48 1.46 -17.44
CA ALA A 22 -0.20 2.59 -16.56
C ALA A 22 -1.47 3.15 -15.89
N VAL A 23 -2.58 3.21 -16.63
CA VAL A 23 -3.88 3.63 -16.07
C VAL A 23 -4.38 2.63 -15.03
N VAL A 24 -4.30 1.33 -15.29
CA VAL A 24 -4.72 0.30 -14.32
C VAL A 24 -3.88 0.36 -13.05
N ASP A 25 -2.54 0.40 -13.18
CA ASP A 25 -1.63 0.47 -12.04
C ASP A 25 -1.81 1.76 -11.23
N GLY A 26 -2.03 2.89 -11.93
CA GLY A 26 -2.31 4.18 -11.31
C GLY A 26 -3.62 4.20 -10.53
N VAL A 27 -4.69 3.61 -11.07
CA VAL A 27 -5.99 3.50 -10.39
C VAL A 27 -5.88 2.62 -9.15
N LEU A 28 -5.19 1.47 -9.25
CA LEU A 28 -4.97 0.58 -8.11
C LEU A 28 -4.18 1.28 -6.99
N GLY A 29 -3.11 2.00 -7.34
CA GLY A 29 -2.33 2.78 -6.37
C GLY A 29 -3.11 3.93 -5.73
N ALA A 30 -3.97 4.61 -6.50
CA ALA A 30 -4.76 5.73 -6.00
C ALA A 30 -5.79 5.35 -4.94
N LEU A 31 -6.27 4.10 -4.92
CA LEU A 31 -7.24 3.61 -3.93
C LEU A 31 -6.61 3.27 -2.58
N VAL A 32 -5.30 3.00 -2.54
CA VAL A 32 -4.59 2.63 -1.31
C VAL A 32 -4.55 3.78 -0.30
N ALA A 33 -4.27 5.00 -0.78
CA ALA A 33 -4.16 6.19 0.07
C ALA A 33 -5.46 6.56 0.82
N PRO A 34 -6.64 6.70 0.16
CA PRO A 34 -7.89 7.04 0.85
C PRO A 34 -8.40 5.91 1.76
N ALA A 35 -8.22 4.64 1.39
CA ALA A 35 -8.61 3.52 2.24
C ALA A 35 -7.81 3.47 3.54
N THR A 36 -6.50 3.75 3.47
CA THR A 36 -5.64 3.74 4.65
C THR A 36 -5.91 4.94 5.56
N MET A 37 -6.17 6.12 4.99
CA MET A 37 -6.57 7.29 5.77
C MET A 37 -7.91 7.09 6.48
N ALA A 38 -8.91 6.49 5.82
CA ALA A 38 -10.19 6.16 6.46
C ALA A 38 -9.98 5.22 7.65
N LEU A 39 -9.20 4.15 7.47
CA LEU A 39 -8.92 3.17 8.53
C LEU A 39 -8.23 3.80 9.75
N VAL A 40 -7.22 4.65 9.54
CA VAL A 40 -6.52 5.35 10.63
C VAL A 40 -7.47 6.27 11.39
N THR A 41 -8.40 6.91 10.69
CA THR A 41 -9.39 7.81 11.31
C THR A 41 -10.46 7.04 12.07
N ASP A 42 -10.88 5.87 11.57
CA ASP A 42 -11.84 4.98 12.23
C ASP A 42 -11.27 4.34 13.51
N LEU A 43 -9.95 4.10 13.56
CA LEU A 43 -9.27 3.59 14.76
C LEU A 43 -8.92 4.67 15.80
N ALA A 44 -8.92 5.95 15.42
CA ALA A 44 -8.46 7.03 16.29
C ALA A 44 -9.63 7.76 16.96
N ASP A 45 -9.61 7.77 18.30
CA ASP A 45 -10.50 8.61 19.11
C ASP A 45 -10.35 10.10 18.73
N GLU A 46 -11.43 10.89 18.85
CA GLU A 46 -11.48 12.31 18.43
C GLU A 46 -10.32 13.15 19.01
N SER A 47 -9.84 12.82 20.21
CA SER A 47 -8.71 13.49 20.86
C SER A 47 -7.32 13.08 20.36
N GLU A 48 -7.19 11.93 19.70
CA GLU A 48 -5.89 11.33 19.32
C GLU A 48 -5.65 11.28 17.80
N ARG A 49 -6.64 11.67 16.98
CA ARG A 49 -6.54 11.72 15.51
C ARG A 49 -5.29 12.43 14.99
N GLY A 50 -4.86 13.53 15.63
CA GLY A 50 -3.64 14.24 15.23
C GLY A 50 -2.37 13.40 15.38
N ILE A 51 -2.27 12.61 16.45
CA ILE A 51 -1.13 11.71 16.72
C ILE A 51 -1.17 10.52 15.76
N ALA A 52 -2.35 9.95 15.54
CA ALA A 52 -2.55 8.86 14.59
C ALA A 52 -2.14 9.27 13.16
N MET A 53 -2.55 10.46 12.72
CA MET A 53 -2.18 11.01 11.41
C MET A 53 -0.69 11.34 11.29
N ALA A 54 -0.08 11.86 12.36
CA ALA A 54 1.37 12.10 12.39
C ALA A 54 2.15 10.78 12.29
N GLY A 55 1.71 9.74 13.02
CA GLY A 55 2.28 8.39 12.96
C GLY A 55 2.17 7.77 11.57
N PHE A 56 1.01 7.89 10.92
CA PHE A 56 0.80 7.40 9.55
C PHE A 56 1.75 8.05 8.54
N ASN A 57 1.86 9.39 8.56
CA ASN A 57 2.77 10.10 7.67
C ASN A 57 4.25 9.76 7.93
N LEU A 58 4.63 9.59 9.20
CA LEU A 58 5.98 9.17 9.57
C LEU A 58 6.29 7.76 9.05
N ALA A 59 5.40 6.81 9.25
CA ALA A 59 5.55 5.44 8.76
C ALA A 59 5.66 5.41 7.22
N GLY A 60 4.80 6.15 6.51
CA GLY A 60 4.86 6.27 5.05
C GLY A 60 6.18 6.86 4.56
N SER A 61 6.67 7.92 5.22
CA SER A 61 7.94 8.56 4.89
C SER A 61 9.14 7.64 5.12
N LEU A 62 9.15 6.89 6.23
CA LEU A 62 10.19 5.91 6.53
C LEU A 62 10.16 4.74 5.56
N GLY A 63 8.97 4.26 5.17
CA GLY A 63 8.79 3.22 4.15
C GLY A 63 9.38 3.65 2.81
N PHE A 64 9.07 4.87 2.36
CA PHE A 64 9.64 5.42 1.12
C PHE A 64 11.17 5.55 1.18
N LEU A 65 11.70 6.15 2.25
CA LEU A 65 13.15 6.31 2.42
C LEU A 65 13.86 4.95 2.45
N GLY A 66 13.34 4.02 3.26
CA GLY A 66 13.87 2.65 3.36
C GLY A 66 13.83 1.94 2.01
N GLY A 67 12.72 2.03 1.29
CA GLY A 67 12.55 1.46 -0.04
C GLY A 67 13.56 1.98 -1.06
N PHE A 68 13.77 3.30 -1.13
CA PHE A 68 14.76 3.89 -2.03
C PHE A 68 16.19 3.51 -1.68
N LEU A 69 16.55 3.52 -0.39
CA LEU A 69 17.90 3.15 0.04
C LEU A 69 18.18 1.67 -0.23
N LEU A 70 17.27 0.78 0.16
CA LEU A 70 17.44 -0.66 0.00
C LEU A 70 17.40 -1.05 -1.48
N GLY A 71 16.36 -0.61 -2.20
CA GLY A 71 16.18 -0.89 -3.62
C GLY A 71 17.30 -0.30 -4.47
N GLY A 72 17.69 0.96 -4.24
CA GLY A 72 18.76 1.63 -4.95
C GLY A 72 20.14 1.01 -4.71
N THR A 73 20.46 0.66 -3.46
CA THR A 73 21.74 0.01 -3.11
C THR A 73 21.85 -1.40 -3.68
N VAL A 74 20.76 -2.18 -3.63
CA VAL A 74 20.75 -3.52 -4.22
C VAL A 74 20.80 -3.43 -5.75
N ALA A 75 20.06 -2.50 -6.36
CA ALA A 75 20.07 -2.32 -7.80
C ALA A 75 21.45 -1.90 -8.33
N SER A 76 22.17 -1.04 -7.59
CA SER A 76 23.52 -0.60 -7.99
C SER A 76 24.57 -1.69 -7.87
N SER A 77 24.42 -2.61 -6.92
CA SER A 77 25.41 -3.65 -6.63
C SER A 77 25.13 -4.99 -7.31
N TYR A 78 23.85 -5.35 -7.46
CA TYR A 78 23.40 -6.69 -7.89
C TYR A 78 22.41 -6.65 -9.07
N GLY A 79 22.05 -5.47 -9.56
CA GLY A 79 21.11 -5.27 -10.65
C GLY A 79 19.63 -5.29 -10.22
N TYR A 80 18.76 -4.88 -11.14
CA TYR A 80 17.34 -4.67 -10.86
C TYR A 80 16.59 -5.94 -10.46
N GLY A 81 16.96 -7.11 -11.01
CA GLY A 81 16.26 -8.37 -10.71
C GLY A 81 16.30 -8.74 -9.22
N LEU A 82 17.48 -8.65 -8.59
CA LEU A 82 17.61 -8.88 -7.15
C LEU A 82 16.99 -7.76 -6.31
N ALA A 83 17.03 -6.52 -6.78
CA ALA A 83 16.35 -5.41 -6.10
C ALA A 83 14.83 -5.64 -6.00
N PHE A 84 14.20 -6.12 -7.08
CA PHE A 84 12.78 -6.49 -7.06
C PHE A 84 12.47 -7.64 -6.11
N LEU A 85 13.31 -8.69 -6.08
CA LEU A 85 13.12 -9.81 -5.16
C LEU A 85 13.26 -9.40 -3.69
N VAL A 86 14.24 -8.54 -3.38
CA VAL A 86 14.47 -8.07 -2.01
C VAL A 86 13.33 -7.17 -1.55
N VAL A 87 12.96 -6.16 -2.35
CA VAL A 87 11.90 -5.21 -1.98
C VAL A 87 10.53 -5.91 -1.96
N GLY A 88 10.21 -6.69 -2.99
CA GLY A 88 8.96 -7.45 -3.04
C GLY A 88 8.86 -8.52 -1.96
N GLY A 89 9.96 -9.19 -1.64
CA GLY A 89 10.03 -10.16 -0.55
C GLY A 89 9.82 -9.50 0.82
N LEU A 90 10.39 -8.32 1.03
CA LEU A 90 10.18 -7.53 2.25
C LEU A 90 8.72 -7.12 2.39
N GLU A 91 8.08 -6.66 1.31
CA GLU A 91 6.65 -6.31 1.30
C GLU A 91 5.77 -7.50 1.71
N ILE A 92 6.02 -8.67 1.12
CA ILE A 92 5.29 -9.91 1.44
C ILE A 92 5.49 -10.29 2.91
N ALA A 93 6.72 -10.19 3.42
CA ALA A 93 7.01 -10.49 4.82
C ALA A 93 6.24 -9.57 5.78
N ILE A 94 6.19 -8.27 5.48
CA ILE A 94 5.42 -7.28 6.26
C ILE A 94 3.92 -7.63 6.23
N ALA A 95 3.38 -7.96 5.05
CA ALA A 95 1.97 -8.34 4.92
C ALA A 95 1.65 -9.61 5.73
N VAL A 96 2.49 -10.65 5.64
CA VAL A 96 2.31 -11.91 6.39
C VAL A 96 2.34 -11.70 7.89
N VAL A 97 3.15 -10.77 8.40
CA VAL A 97 3.21 -10.46 9.84
C VAL A 97 2.03 -9.59 10.28
N THR A 98 1.62 -8.61 9.45
CA THR A 98 0.63 -7.60 9.84
C THR A 98 -0.80 -8.12 9.76
N VAL A 99 -1.13 -8.90 8.73
CA VAL A 99 -2.47 -9.50 8.54
C VAL A 99 -2.98 -10.26 9.79
N PRO A 100 -2.24 -11.22 10.38
CA PRO A 100 -2.73 -11.95 11.55
C PRO A 100 -2.84 -11.07 12.80
N VAL A 101 -1.97 -10.06 12.96
CA VAL A 101 -2.03 -9.12 14.09
C VAL A 101 -3.29 -8.26 14.00
N PHE A 102 -3.58 -7.75 12.80
CA PHE A 102 -4.77 -6.94 12.55
C PHE A 102 -6.05 -7.75 12.77
N LEU A 103 -6.09 -8.99 12.26
CA LEU A 103 -7.24 -9.89 12.48
C LEU A 103 -7.45 -10.23 13.95
N ARG A 104 -6.39 -10.35 14.76
CA ARG A 104 -6.54 -10.57 16.21
C ARG A 104 -7.13 -9.34 16.91
N LEU A 105 -6.68 -8.15 16.55
CA LEU A 105 -7.19 -6.89 17.12
C LEU A 105 -8.65 -6.62 16.75
N SER A 106 -9.11 -7.02 15.56
CA SER A 106 -10.51 -6.86 15.14
C SER A 106 -11.48 -7.84 15.81
N LEU A 107 -11.01 -8.93 16.42
CA LEU A 107 -11.86 -9.94 17.07
C LEU A 107 -12.10 -9.70 18.57
N GLU A 108 -11.26 -8.89 19.22
CA GLU A 108 -11.34 -8.57 20.65
C GLU A 108 -12.30 -7.42 21.09
N PRO A 109 -12.90 -6.56 20.23
CA PRO A 109 -13.71 -5.41 20.69
C PRO A 109 -15.14 -5.68 21.20
N THR A 110 -15.68 -6.91 21.18
CA THR A 110 -17.14 -7.12 21.43
C THR A 110 -17.51 -7.60 22.85
N ASP A 111 -16.56 -7.89 23.74
CA ASP A 111 -16.91 -8.41 25.08
C ASP A 111 -17.05 -7.33 26.19
N ARG A 112 -16.64 -6.08 25.97
CA ARG A 112 -16.68 -5.04 27.04
C ARG A 112 -17.96 -4.20 27.08
N VAL A 113 -18.77 -4.16 26.02
CA VAL A 113 -19.96 -3.29 25.96
C VAL A 113 -21.19 -3.93 26.62
N ARG A 114 -21.23 -5.25 26.78
CA ARG A 114 -22.42 -5.95 27.31
C ARG A 114 -22.47 -6.08 28.84
N SER A 115 -21.39 -5.76 29.53
CA SER A 115 -21.27 -5.94 30.99
C SER A 115 -21.60 -4.69 31.81
N GLY A 116 -21.79 -3.54 31.16
CA GLY A 116 -22.07 -2.26 31.83
C GLY A 116 -23.57 -1.94 32.02
N ASP A 117 -24.48 -2.67 31.37
CA ASP A 117 -25.93 -2.37 31.37
C ASP A 117 -26.76 -3.46 32.09
N ARG A 118 -26.14 -4.19 33.01
CA ARG A 118 -26.82 -5.25 33.79
C ARG A 118 -26.55 -5.07 35.27
N GLY A 119 -26.86 -3.88 35.79
CA GLY A 119 -26.57 -3.55 37.17
C GLY A 119 -27.45 -2.53 37.87
N ASP A 120 -28.46 -1.94 37.22
CA ASP A 120 -29.31 -0.91 37.85
C ASP A 120 -30.80 -1.22 37.63
N ALA A 121 -31.34 -2.18 38.38
CA ALA A 121 -32.79 -2.41 38.52
C ALA A 121 -33.13 -2.73 39.98
#